data_AF-A0A732FX19-F1
#
_entry.id   AF-A0A732FX19-F1
#
_cell.length_a   1.000
_cell.length_b   1.000
_cell.length_c   1.000
_cell.angle_alpha   90.00
_cell.angle_beta   90.00
_cell.angle_gamma   90.00
#
_symmetry.space_group_name_H-M   'P 1'
#
loop_
_entity.id
_entity.type
_entity.pdbx_description
1 polymer ?
#
loop_
_entity_poly.entity_id
_entity_poly.type
_entity_poly.pdbx_seq_one_letter_code
_entity_poly.pdbx_strand_id
1 'polypeptide(L)'
;MEHLKYRPDIDGLRAIAVLSVVIFHYFPSLLPGGFVGVDIFFVISGYLITSIILKSASNKSFSYLDFYKRRVLRIFPALSIVLVSCLIVGWVYLFQDDYKLLGKHVFSGSFFISNFTLWSESGYFDSKSYLKPLLHLWSLGIEEQFYIIWPVVILLCFRSKNHNRNIVLSCATIFIISYAISIFTMASDGGANYYSPASRFWELMAGAIISTLRFIGINTSLSKLMSLLGIILIALSITMIDEKMSFPGYIAIIPVLGASLIIASNGN
;
A
#
# COMPACT_ATOMS: atom_id res chain seq x y z
N MET A 1 22.71 -0.34 8.24
CA MET A 1 21.45 -0.94 8.73
C MET A 1 21.50 -2.43 8.45
N GLU A 2 21.36 -3.26 9.47
CA GLU A 2 21.27 -4.71 9.29
C GLU A 2 20.06 -5.07 8.41
N HIS A 3 20.24 -6.02 7.51
CA HIS A 3 19.16 -6.56 6.69
C HIS A 3 18.14 -7.29 7.57
N LEU A 4 16.84 -7.14 7.26
CA LEU A 4 15.81 -8.01 7.82
C LEU A 4 16.04 -9.44 7.35
N LYS A 5 15.68 -10.43 8.18
CA LYS A 5 15.68 -11.83 7.79
C LYS A 5 14.79 -12.01 6.56
N TYR A 6 15.31 -12.72 5.55
CA TYR A 6 14.57 -13.02 4.33
C TYR A 6 13.34 -13.88 4.64
N ARG A 7 12.20 -13.52 4.01
CA ARG A 7 10.86 -14.06 4.24
C ARG A 7 10.25 -14.49 2.89
N PRO A 8 10.44 -15.74 2.43
CA PRO A 8 9.96 -16.17 1.12
C PRO A 8 8.43 -16.15 1.00
N ASP A 9 7.72 -16.29 2.11
CA ASP A 9 6.25 -16.18 2.19
C ASP A 9 5.74 -14.78 1.83
N ILE A 10 6.49 -13.72 2.16
CA ILE A 10 6.16 -12.35 1.76
C ILE A 10 6.29 -12.18 0.24
N ASP A 11 7.31 -12.78 -0.37
CA ASP A 11 7.50 -12.70 -1.82
C ASP A 11 6.42 -13.48 -2.57
N GLY A 12 6.00 -14.64 -2.05
CA GLY A 12 4.82 -15.36 -2.55
C GLY A 12 3.54 -14.52 -2.46
N LEU A 13 3.32 -13.83 -1.33
CA LEU A 13 2.18 -12.95 -1.14
C LEU A 13 2.20 -11.74 -2.10
N ARG A 14 3.38 -11.16 -2.36
CA ARG A 14 3.56 -10.12 -3.39
C ARG A 14 3.23 -10.65 -4.77
N ALA A 15 3.69 -11.85 -5.12
CA ALA A 15 3.39 -12.44 -6.43
C ALA A 15 1.88 -12.59 -6.64
N ILE A 16 1.16 -13.10 -5.64
CA ILE A 16 -0.31 -13.18 -5.67
C ILE A 16 -0.92 -11.80 -5.87
N ALA A 17 -0.46 -10.80 -5.11
CA ALA A 17 -0.97 -9.44 -5.18
C ALA A 17 -0.77 -8.80 -6.58
N VAL A 18 0.43 -8.90 -7.17
CA VAL A 18 0.71 -8.36 -8.52
C VAL A 18 -0.13 -9.07 -9.57
N LEU A 19 -0.12 -10.40 -9.56
CA LEU A 19 -0.83 -11.20 -10.57
C LEU A 19 -2.33 -10.92 -10.52
N SER A 20 -2.91 -10.78 -9.33
CA SER A 20 -4.31 -10.43 -9.16
C SER A 20 -4.65 -9.08 -9.80
N VAL A 21 -3.80 -8.06 -9.58
CA VAL A 21 -4.01 -6.71 -10.16
C VAL A 21 -3.85 -6.73 -11.68
N VAL A 22 -2.86 -7.46 -12.20
CA VAL A 22 -2.66 -7.59 -13.65
C VAL A 22 -3.85 -8.31 -14.29
N ILE A 23 -4.29 -9.43 -13.72
CA ILE A 23 -5.43 -10.19 -14.24
C ILE A 23 -6.70 -9.35 -14.19
N PHE A 24 -6.95 -8.57 -13.14
CA PHE A 24 -8.11 -7.68 -13.09
C PHE A 24 -8.17 -6.69 -14.26
N HIS A 25 -7.04 -6.08 -14.64
CA HIS A 25 -7.04 -5.08 -15.72
C HIS A 25 -7.10 -5.69 -17.13
N TYR A 26 -6.60 -6.92 -17.34
CA TYR A 26 -6.60 -7.58 -18.65
C TYR A 26 -7.77 -8.57 -18.84
N PHE A 27 -8.23 -9.20 -17.77
CA PHE A 27 -9.28 -10.21 -17.73
C PHE A 27 -10.19 -10.01 -16.50
N PRO A 28 -10.94 -8.89 -16.43
CA PRO A 28 -11.74 -8.52 -15.25
C PRO A 28 -12.80 -9.57 -14.86
N SER A 29 -13.28 -10.38 -15.81
CA SER A 29 -14.23 -11.46 -15.54
C SER A 29 -13.62 -12.67 -14.82
N LEU A 30 -12.29 -12.87 -14.89
CA LEU A 30 -11.61 -13.98 -14.22
C LEU A 30 -11.37 -13.70 -12.73
N LEU A 31 -10.95 -12.48 -12.41
CA LEU A 31 -10.70 -12.01 -11.04
C LEU A 31 -11.31 -10.62 -10.87
N PRO A 32 -12.64 -10.51 -10.66
CA PRO A 32 -13.32 -9.22 -10.53
C PRO A 32 -12.82 -8.40 -9.34
N GLY A 33 -12.26 -9.07 -8.32
CA GLY A 33 -11.70 -8.45 -7.13
C GLY A 33 -10.18 -8.30 -7.21
N GLY A 34 -9.54 -8.57 -8.35
CA GLY A 34 -8.07 -8.61 -8.41
C GLY A 34 -7.40 -7.27 -8.07
N PHE A 35 -8.10 -6.14 -8.16
CA PHE A 35 -7.62 -4.83 -7.69
C PHE A 35 -7.29 -4.79 -6.19
N VAL A 36 -7.88 -5.66 -5.36
CA VAL A 36 -7.57 -5.76 -3.92
C VAL A 36 -6.15 -6.24 -3.64
N GLY A 37 -5.42 -6.69 -4.66
CA GLY A 37 -3.98 -6.95 -4.56
C GLY A 37 -3.21 -5.71 -4.07
N VAL A 38 -3.69 -4.50 -4.33
CA VAL A 38 -3.07 -3.28 -3.80
C VAL A 38 -3.18 -3.20 -2.27
N ASP A 39 -4.31 -3.58 -1.69
CA ASP A 39 -4.53 -3.63 -0.24
C ASP A 39 -3.58 -4.64 0.42
N ILE A 40 -3.39 -5.80 -0.21
CA ILE A 40 -2.41 -6.82 0.22
C ILE A 40 -0.99 -6.22 0.20
N PHE A 41 -0.65 -5.47 -0.85
CA PHE A 41 0.62 -4.76 -0.95
C PHE A 41 0.81 -3.72 0.17
N PHE A 42 -0.21 -2.95 0.50
CA PHE A 42 -0.15 -1.97 1.59
C PHE A 42 0.12 -2.63 2.94
N VAL A 43 -0.50 -3.78 3.25
CA VAL A 43 -0.17 -4.55 4.47
C VAL A 43 1.30 -4.99 4.47
N ILE A 44 1.79 -5.54 3.35
CA ILE A 44 3.20 -5.96 3.23
C ILE A 44 4.15 -4.78 3.44
N SER A 45 3.86 -3.66 2.77
CA SER A 45 4.65 -2.43 2.84
C SER A 45 4.69 -1.86 4.26
N GLY A 46 3.53 -1.80 4.92
CA GLY A 46 3.39 -1.40 6.32
C GLY A 46 4.23 -2.28 7.25
N TYR A 47 4.17 -3.60 7.10
CA TYR A 47 4.94 -4.54 7.90
C TYR A 47 6.46 -4.33 7.74
N LEU A 48 6.95 -4.30 6.51
CA LEU A 48 8.39 -4.23 6.23
C LEU A 48 9.00 -2.89 6.62
N ILE A 49 8.35 -1.79 6.29
CA ILE A 49 8.88 -0.46 6.59
C ILE A 49 8.85 -0.21 8.10
N THR A 50 7.79 -0.60 8.78
CA THR A 50 7.74 -0.54 10.25
C THR A 50 8.84 -1.39 10.88
N SER A 51 9.10 -2.60 10.37
CA SER A 51 10.18 -3.47 10.87
C SER A 51 11.56 -2.81 10.72
N ILE A 52 11.84 -2.18 9.58
CA ILE A 52 13.10 -1.48 9.32
C ILE A 52 13.26 -0.28 10.26
N ILE A 53 12.20 0.54 10.40
CA ILE A 53 12.24 1.75 11.22
C ILE A 53 12.41 1.37 12.70
N LEU A 54 11.59 0.45 13.23
CA LEU A 54 11.65 0.02 14.63
C LEU A 54 13.04 -0.51 15.00
N LYS A 55 13.60 -1.42 14.19
CA LYS A 55 14.92 -2.00 14.40
C LYS A 55 16.03 -0.95 14.37
N SER A 56 15.94 0.01 13.44
CA SER A 56 16.96 1.06 13.31
C SER A 56 16.87 2.10 14.43
N ALA A 57 15.64 2.46 14.81
CA ALA A 57 15.35 3.43 15.87
C ALA A 57 15.72 2.88 17.25
N SER A 58 15.46 1.60 17.53
CA SER A 58 15.89 0.95 18.78
C SER A 58 17.41 0.96 18.93
N ASN A 59 18.13 0.85 17.81
CA ASN A 59 19.59 0.88 17.75
C ASN A 59 20.16 2.31 17.63
N LYS A 60 19.32 3.36 17.72
CA LYS A 60 19.71 4.78 17.55
C LYS A 60 20.49 5.06 16.26
N SER A 61 20.18 4.31 15.19
CA SER A 61 20.91 4.33 13.92
C SER A 61 20.04 4.71 12.72
N PHE A 62 18.81 5.18 12.97
CA PHE A 62 17.90 5.59 11.92
C PHE A 62 18.38 6.88 11.24
N SER A 63 18.48 6.85 9.91
CA SER A 63 18.89 7.97 9.06
C SER A 63 17.89 8.09 7.92
N TYR A 64 17.25 9.26 7.81
CA TYR A 64 16.33 9.57 6.71
C TYR A 64 17.02 9.50 5.35
N LEU A 65 18.25 10.04 5.28
CA LEU A 65 19.03 10.05 4.05
C LEU A 65 19.31 8.62 3.56
N ASP A 66 19.75 7.73 4.45
CA ASP A 66 20.04 6.35 4.08
C ASP A 66 18.77 5.55 3.77
N PHE A 67 17.68 5.85 4.47
CA PHE A 67 16.36 5.26 4.21
C PHE A 67 15.88 5.59 2.80
N TYR A 68 15.92 6.87 2.40
CA TYR A 68 15.50 7.29 1.06
C TYR A 68 16.51 6.90 -0.02
N LYS A 69 17.82 6.96 0.25
CA LYS A 69 18.84 6.56 -0.74
C LYS A 69 18.61 5.14 -1.27
N ARG A 70 18.39 4.17 -0.37
CA ARG A 70 18.11 2.78 -0.79
C ARG A 70 16.84 2.64 -1.60
N ARG A 71 15.83 3.42 -1.24
CA ARG A 71 14.53 3.41 -1.90
C ARG A 71 14.59 4.04 -3.29
N VAL A 72 15.28 5.17 -3.43
CA VAL A 72 15.53 5.81 -4.71
C VAL A 72 16.27 4.86 -5.64
N LEU A 73 17.37 4.24 -5.17
CA LEU A 73 18.15 3.27 -5.95
C LEU A 73 17.35 2.00 -6.33
N ARG A 74 16.29 1.68 -5.60
CA ARG A 74 15.42 0.52 -5.87
C ARG A 74 14.27 0.87 -6.82
N ILE A 75 13.66 2.04 -6.69
CA ILE A 75 12.40 2.40 -7.35
C ILE A 75 12.64 3.22 -8.62
N PHE A 76 13.52 4.23 -8.55
CA PHE A 76 13.70 5.17 -9.67
C PHE A 76 14.19 4.52 -10.96
N PRO A 77 15.10 3.51 -10.97
CA PRO A 77 15.52 2.91 -12.23
C PRO A 77 14.34 2.32 -13.03
N ALA A 78 13.48 1.54 -12.39
CA ALA A 78 12.30 0.98 -13.03
C ALA A 78 11.26 2.05 -13.37
N LEU A 79 11.01 2.99 -12.45
CA LEU A 79 10.07 4.09 -12.67
C LEU A 79 10.49 4.97 -13.86
N SER A 80 11.77 5.33 -13.97
CA SER A 80 12.29 6.13 -15.08
C SER A 80 12.11 5.43 -16.42
N ILE A 81 12.32 4.11 -16.49
CA ILE A 81 12.06 3.34 -17.72
C ILE A 81 10.58 3.44 -18.10
N VAL A 82 9.65 3.26 -17.13
CA VAL A 82 8.21 3.35 -17.38
C VAL A 82 7.83 4.76 -17.85
N LEU A 83 8.26 5.80 -17.13
CA LEU A 83 7.93 7.19 -17.45
C LEU A 83 8.45 7.62 -18.83
N VAL A 84 9.71 7.31 -19.14
CA VAL A 84 10.30 7.62 -20.45
C VAL A 84 9.63 6.83 -21.56
N SER A 85 9.34 5.54 -21.34
CA SER A 85 8.63 4.72 -22.34
C SER A 85 7.24 5.26 -22.61
N CYS A 86 6.49 5.66 -21.57
CA CYS A 86 5.18 6.29 -21.74
C CYS A 86 5.28 7.60 -22.51
N LEU A 87 6.29 8.44 -22.27
CA LEU A 87 6.49 9.67 -23.05
C LEU A 87 6.82 9.38 -24.52
N ILE A 88 7.72 8.42 -24.80
CA ILE A 88 8.09 8.06 -26.17
C ILE A 88 6.88 7.52 -26.93
N VAL A 89 6.17 6.55 -26.34
CA VAL A 89 4.96 5.97 -26.95
C VAL A 89 3.86 7.02 -27.05
N GLY A 90 3.67 7.81 -26.00
CA GLY A 90 2.68 8.88 -25.96
C GLY A 90 2.88 9.91 -27.06
N TRP A 91 4.13 10.30 -27.35
CA TRP A 91 4.44 11.24 -28.43
C TRP A 91 4.04 10.73 -29.81
N VAL A 92 4.13 9.41 -30.03
CA VAL A 92 3.80 8.79 -31.32
C VAL A 92 2.30 8.56 -31.48
N TYR A 93 1.59 8.24 -30.40
CA TYR A 93 0.22 7.72 -30.47
C TYR A 93 -0.87 8.62 -29.87
N LEU A 94 -0.54 9.59 -29.00
CA LEU A 94 -1.54 10.44 -28.34
C LEU A 94 -1.75 11.76 -29.08
N PHE A 95 -2.98 12.28 -29.03
CA PHE A 95 -3.26 13.65 -29.45
C PHE A 95 -2.61 14.67 -28.51
N GLN A 96 -2.48 15.92 -28.96
CA GLN A 96 -1.78 16.98 -28.24
C GLN A 96 -2.29 17.17 -26.80
N ASP A 97 -3.61 17.14 -26.59
CA ASP A 97 -4.20 17.34 -25.26
C ASP A 97 -3.96 16.14 -24.34
N ASP A 98 -4.06 14.91 -24.86
CA ASP A 98 -3.77 13.68 -24.11
C ASP A 98 -2.29 13.59 -23.75
N TYR A 99 -1.40 14.01 -24.65
CA TYR A 99 0.04 14.05 -24.39
C TYR A 99 0.40 15.09 -23.31
N LYS A 100 -0.28 16.25 -23.32
CA LYS A 100 -0.15 17.25 -22.25
C LYS A 100 -0.63 16.70 -20.91
N LEU A 101 -1.74 15.97 -20.90
CA LEU A 101 -2.24 15.31 -19.69
C LEU A 101 -1.27 14.22 -19.20
N LEU A 102 -0.71 13.43 -20.11
CA LEU A 102 0.34 12.46 -19.78
C LEU A 102 1.55 13.15 -19.13
N GLY A 103 1.97 14.31 -19.63
CA GLY A 103 3.03 15.12 -19.02
C GLY A 103 2.72 15.50 -17.56
N LYS A 104 1.46 15.87 -17.27
CA LYS A 104 0.99 16.12 -15.90
C LYS A 104 1.08 14.87 -15.02
N HIS A 105 0.72 13.70 -15.55
CA HIS A 105 0.82 12.42 -14.83
C HIS A 105 2.26 11.94 -14.63
N VAL A 106 3.15 12.19 -15.58
CA VAL A 106 4.59 11.92 -15.44
C VAL A 106 5.19 12.79 -14.35
N PHE A 107 4.86 14.09 -14.34
CA PHE A 107 5.31 15.01 -13.30
C PHE A 107 4.83 14.55 -11.92
N SER A 108 3.52 14.34 -11.75
CA SER A 108 2.96 13.95 -10.45
C SER A 108 3.44 12.56 -10.00
N GLY A 109 3.60 11.62 -10.92
CA GLY A 109 4.17 10.30 -10.67
C GLY A 109 5.63 10.34 -10.22
N SER A 110 6.45 11.21 -10.81
CA SER A 110 7.87 11.38 -10.46
C SER A 110 8.07 11.90 -9.03
N PHE A 111 7.12 12.69 -8.54
CA PHE A 111 7.14 13.26 -7.19
C PHE A 111 6.27 12.49 -6.18
N PHE A 112 5.71 11.33 -6.56
CA PHE A 112 4.85 10.52 -5.69
C PHE A 112 3.59 11.26 -5.18
N ILE A 113 3.03 12.13 -6.01
CA ILE A 113 1.80 12.90 -5.76
C ILE A 113 0.70 12.64 -6.81
N SER A 114 0.85 11.56 -7.57
CA SER A 114 -0.10 11.09 -8.59
C SER A 114 -1.50 10.88 -8.02
N ASN A 115 -1.62 10.38 -6.79
CA ASN A 115 -2.90 10.16 -6.12
C ASN A 115 -3.72 11.45 -5.98
N PHE A 116 -3.11 12.58 -5.62
CA PHE A 116 -3.80 13.87 -5.55
C PHE A 116 -4.21 14.41 -6.92
N THR A 117 -3.36 14.17 -7.92
CA THR A 117 -3.68 14.55 -9.31
C THR A 117 -4.89 13.77 -9.81
N LEU A 118 -4.90 12.45 -9.61
CA LEU A 118 -5.98 11.58 -10.04
C LEU A 118 -7.27 11.81 -9.28
N TRP A 119 -7.18 12.08 -7.97
CA TRP A 119 -8.33 12.49 -7.13
C TRP A 119 -9.08 13.66 -7.78
N SER A 120 -8.36 14.68 -8.25
CA SER A 120 -8.98 15.86 -8.86
C SER A 120 -9.59 15.62 -10.25
N GLU A 121 -9.40 14.45 -10.86
CA GLU A 121 -9.74 14.19 -12.26
C GLU A 121 -10.89 13.21 -12.46
N SER A 122 -10.82 12.03 -11.86
CA SER A 122 -11.83 10.96 -12.03
C SER A 122 -11.71 9.91 -10.95
N GLY A 123 -12.79 9.17 -10.68
CA GLY A 123 -12.79 8.00 -9.81
C GLY A 123 -11.95 6.87 -10.35
N TYR A 124 -11.44 6.02 -9.45
CA TYR A 124 -10.57 4.91 -9.86
C TYR A 124 -11.25 3.94 -10.84
N PHE A 125 -12.52 3.61 -10.61
CA PHE A 125 -13.31 2.71 -11.45
C PHE A 125 -14.06 3.42 -12.59
N ASP A 126 -13.81 4.71 -12.83
CA ASP A 126 -14.45 5.43 -13.93
C ASP A 126 -13.89 4.99 -15.28
N SER A 127 -14.74 5.00 -16.31
CA SER A 127 -14.34 4.70 -17.70
C SER A 127 -13.17 5.55 -18.21
N LYS A 128 -13.08 6.81 -17.75
CA LYS A 128 -11.97 7.73 -18.07
C LYS A 128 -10.63 7.34 -17.45
N SER A 129 -10.63 6.58 -16.37
CA SER A 129 -9.39 6.17 -15.67
C SER A 129 -8.64 5.08 -16.43
N TYR A 130 -9.34 4.23 -17.18
CA TYR A 130 -8.74 3.20 -18.05
C TYR A 130 -7.84 3.78 -19.15
N LEU A 131 -8.03 5.04 -19.52
CA LEU A 131 -7.23 5.73 -20.54
C LEU A 131 -5.95 6.36 -19.99
N LYS A 132 -5.70 6.31 -18.68
CA LYS A 132 -4.54 6.95 -18.04
C LYS A 132 -3.40 5.95 -17.88
N PRO A 133 -2.32 6.00 -18.68
CA PRO A 133 -1.27 4.97 -18.67
C PRO A 133 -0.54 4.86 -17.33
N LEU A 134 -0.49 5.95 -16.57
CA LEU A 134 0.20 6.05 -15.29
C LEU A 134 -0.76 6.00 -14.09
N LEU A 135 -2.00 5.54 -14.30
CA LEU A 135 -3.03 5.43 -13.26
C LEU A 135 -2.47 4.79 -11.99
N HIS A 136 -1.79 3.64 -12.12
CA HIS A 136 -1.36 2.80 -11.01
C HIS A 136 -0.29 3.43 -10.11
N LEU A 137 0.33 4.55 -10.50
CA LEU A 137 1.30 5.24 -9.66
C LEU A 137 0.67 5.86 -8.40
N TRP A 138 -0.67 5.93 -8.32
CA TRP A 138 -1.36 6.46 -7.15
C TRP A 138 -0.99 5.73 -5.85
N SER A 139 -0.90 4.40 -5.90
CA SER A 139 -0.66 3.57 -4.73
C SER A 139 0.76 3.78 -4.20
N LEU A 140 1.72 3.92 -5.12
CA LEU A 140 3.09 4.30 -4.80
C LEU A 140 3.16 5.68 -4.13
N GLY A 141 2.31 6.63 -4.55
CA GLY A 141 2.18 7.93 -3.89
C GLY A 141 1.78 7.82 -2.41
N ILE A 142 0.75 7.01 -2.13
CA ILE A 142 0.28 6.76 -0.76
C ILE A 142 1.36 6.09 0.09
N GLU A 143 2.07 5.10 -0.47
CA GLU A 143 3.18 4.44 0.20
C GLU A 143 4.29 5.43 0.57
N GLU A 144 4.74 6.27 -0.36
CA GLU A 144 5.79 7.24 -0.09
C GLU A 144 5.37 8.30 0.95
N GLN A 145 4.12 8.74 0.91
CA GLN A 145 3.57 9.65 1.92
C GLN A 145 3.54 9.00 3.31
N PHE A 146 3.18 7.72 3.39
CA PHE A 146 3.29 6.96 4.61
C PHE A 146 4.76 6.86 5.09
N TYR A 147 5.71 6.67 4.18
CA TYR A 147 7.13 6.56 4.52
C TYR A 147 7.79 7.87 4.94
N ILE A 148 7.21 9.02 4.58
CA ILE A 148 7.62 10.33 5.11
C ILE A 148 7.16 10.45 6.57
N ILE A 149 5.87 10.19 6.81
CA ILE A 149 5.19 10.48 8.08
C ILE A 149 5.56 9.45 9.16
N TRP A 150 5.54 8.16 8.83
CA TRP A 150 5.62 7.09 9.81
C TRP A 150 6.94 7.03 10.60
N PRO A 151 8.13 7.22 9.99
CA PRO A 151 9.35 7.29 10.78
C PRO A 151 9.36 8.47 11.75
N VAL A 152 8.72 9.61 11.43
CA VAL A 152 8.62 10.74 12.37
C VAL A 152 7.85 10.30 13.61
N VAL A 153 6.70 9.66 13.41
CA VAL A 153 5.85 9.17 14.50
C VAL A 153 6.62 8.19 15.39
N ILE A 154 7.27 7.18 14.79
CA ILE A 154 8.05 6.20 15.56
C ILE A 154 9.18 6.89 16.33
N LEU A 155 9.96 7.76 15.69
CA LEU A 155 11.08 8.46 16.35
C LEU A 155 10.61 9.32 17.52
N LEU A 156 9.44 9.97 17.40
CA LEU A 156 8.81 10.69 18.51
C LEU A 156 8.42 9.76 19.66
N CYS A 157 7.88 8.58 19.37
CA CYS A 157 7.55 7.59 20.40
C CYS A 157 8.80 7.14 21.18
N PHE A 158 9.95 6.96 20.51
CA PHE A 158 11.23 6.60 21.13
C PHE A 158 11.82 7.68 22.05
N ARG A 159 11.27 8.90 22.08
CA ARG A 159 11.65 9.95 23.05
C ARG A 159 11.06 9.70 24.45
N SER A 160 10.09 8.80 24.57
CA SER A 160 9.45 8.45 25.85
C SER A 160 10.02 7.15 26.42
N LYS A 161 10.07 7.05 27.76
CA LYS A 161 10.36 5.78 28.47
C LYS A 161 9.33 4.69 28.15
N ASN A 162 8.10 5.08 27.78
CA ASN A 162 7.01 4.16 27.44
C ASN A 162 6.86 3.97 25.91
N HIS A 163 7.97 3.97 25.17
CA HIS A 163 7.96 3.96 23.71
C HIS A 163 7.09 2.83 23.12
N ASN A 164 7.15 1.61 23.67
CA ASN A 164 6.34 0.47 23.19
C ASN A 164 4.84 0.76 23.26
N ARG A 165 4.36 1.28 24.39
CA ARG A 165 2.96 1.69 24.56
C ARG A 165 2.59 2.79 23.57
N ASN A 166 3.46 3.78 23.40
CA ASN A 166 3.20 4.90 22.50
C ASN A 166 3.11 4.44 21.04
N ILE A 167 3.98 3.53 20.60
CA ILE A 167 3.94 2.98 19.23
C ILE A 167 2.63 2.23 19.00
N VAL A 168 2.21 1.37 19.94
CA VAL A 168 0.94 0.62 19.85
C VAL A 168 -0.25 1.58 19.79
N LEU A 169 -0.28 2.60 20.66
CA LEU A 169 -1.33 3.61 20.65
C LEU A 169 -1.35 4.39 19.33
N SER A 170 -0.19 4.83 18.82
CA SER A 170 -0.10 5.51 17.52
C SER A 170 -0.60 4.64 16.37
N CYS A 171 -0.22 3.34 16.34
CA CYS A 171 -0.74 2.41 15.34
C CYS A 171 -2.27 2.30 15.43
N ALA A 172 -2.81 2.07 16.63
CA ALA A 172 -4.25 1.92 16.85
C ALA A 172 -5.01 3.20 16.50
N THR A 173 -4.52 4.37 16.91
CA THR A 173 -5.14 5.66 16.60
C THR A 173 -5.17 5.92 15.11
N ILE A 174 -4.05 5.77 14.39
CA ILE A 174 -4.00 6.00 12.94
C ILE A 174 -4.88 4.97 12.20
N PHE A 175 -4.84 3.69 12.62
CA PHE A 175 -5.68 2.64 12.06
C PHE A 175 -7.17 2.99 12.20
N ILE A 176 -7.63 3.29 13.42
CA ILE A 176 -9.04 3.56 13.70
C ILE A 176 -9.50 4.81 12.95
N ILE A 177 -8.73 5.90 13.01
CA ILE A 177 -9.10 7.16 12.33
C ILE A 177 -9.15 6.94 10.81
N SER A 178 -8.13 6.31 10.23
CA SER A 178 -8.07 6.11 8.78
C SER A 178 -9.14 5.12 8.29
N TYR A 179 -9.44 4.07 9.05
CA TYR A 179 -10.53 3.14 8.73
C TYR A 179 -11.90 3.80 8.86
N ALA A 180 -12.11 4.63 9.89
CA ALA A 180 -13.33 5.42 10.02
C ALA A 180 -13.51 6.37 8.83
N ILE A 181 -12.44 7.06 8.40
CA ILE A 181 -12.47 7.91 7.19
C ILE A 181 -12.83 7.06 5.97
N SER A 182 -12.21 5.89 5.78
CA SER A 182 -12.57 4.95 4.70
C SER A 182 -14.06 4.63 4.70
N ILE A 183 -14.63 4.36 5.88
CA ILE A 183 -16.05 4.03 6.02
C ILE A 183 -16.94 5.22 5.69
N PHE A 184 -16.72 6.36 6.32
CA PHE A 184 -17.58 7.54 6.15
C PHE A 184 -17.51 8.14 4.75
N THR A 185 -16.42 7.88 4.04
CA THR A 185 -16.18 8.45 2.72
C THR A 185 -16.39 7.46 1.56
N MET A 186 -16.76 6.19 1.84
CA MET A 186 -16.97 5.18 0.78
C MET A 186 -18.13 5.51 -0.17
N ALA A 187 -19.11 6.29 0.30
CA ALA A 187 -20.30 6.67 -0.46
C ALA A 187 -20.15 8.04 -1.16
N SER A 188 -18.96 8.64 -1.13
CA SER A 188 -18.73 9.91 -1.82
C SER A 188 -18.84 9.76 -3.34
N ASP A 189 -19.47 10.74 -3.99
CA ASP A 189 -19.59 10.77 -5.45
C ASP A 189 -18.22 10.69 -6.15
N GLY A 190 -18.15 9.82 -7.16
CA GLY A 190 -17.02 9.75 -8.09
C GLY A 190 -15.80 8.98 -7.60
N GLY A 191 -15.88 8.14 -6.57
CA GLY A 191 -14.82 7.16 -6.22
C GLY A 191 -13.45 7.75 -5.88
N ALA A 192 -13.34 9.07 -5.69
CA ALA A 192 -12.07 9.76 -5.59
C ALA A 192 -11.37 9.52 -4.24
N ASN A 193 -12.12 9.12 -3.21
CA ASN A 193 -11.57 8.70 -1.92
C ASN A 193 -10.71 7.44 -2.01
N TYR A 194 -10.78 6.69 -3.12
CA TYR A 194 -9.85 5.59 -3.40
C TYR A 194 -8.39 6.06 -3.43
N TYR A 195 -8.15 7.32 -3.84
CA TYR A 195 -6.81 7.92 -3.91
C TYR A 195 -6.37 8.64 -2.62
N SER A 196 -7.23 8.69 -1.60
CA SER A 196 -6.95 9.44 -0.39
C SER A 196 -6.01 8.67 0.53
N PRO A 197 -4.89 9.27 0.97
CA PRO A 197 -4.02 8.65 1.98
C PRO A 197 -4.78 8.45 3.29
N ALA A 198 -5.66 9.39 3.64
CA ALA A 198 -6.42 9.36 4.87
C ALA A 198 -7.40 8.17 4.93
N SER A 199 -7.92 7.69 3.80
CA SER A 199 -8.79 6.51 3.74
C SER A 199 -8.04 5.19 3.54
N ARG A 200 -6.74 5.21 3.21
CA ARG A 200 -5.96 4.01 2.86
C ARG A 200 -4.84 3.68 3.86
N PHE A 201 -4.40 4.62 4.69
CA PHE A 201 -3.32 4.39 5.67
C PHE A 201 -3.60 3.27 6.68
N TRP A 202 -4.87 2.99 6.99
CA TRP A 202 -5.22 1.87 7.89
C TRP A 202 -4.74 0.50 7.37
N GLU A 203 -4.61 0.31 6.06
CA GLU A 203 -4.12 -0.91 5.43
C GLU A 203 -2.62 -1.09 5.71
N LEU A 204 -1.84 -0.01 5.57
CA LEU A 204 -0.44 0.02 5.98
C LEU A 204 -0.30 -0.15 7.49
N MET A 205 -1.22 0.42 8.27
CA MET A 205 -1.26 0.22 9.72
C MET A 205 -1.51 -1.22 10.14
N ALA A 206 -2.31 -2.00 9.39
CA ALA A 206 -2.49 -3.42 9.69
C ALA A 206 -1.14 -4.17 9.69
N GLY A 207 -0.31 -3.91 8.68
CA GLY A 207 1.06 -4.43 8.63
C GLY A 207 1.97 -3.89 9.73
N ALA A 208 1.87 -2.58 10.01
CA ALA A 208 2.65 -1.92 11.06
C ALA A 208 2.34 -2.48 12.47
N ILE A 209 1.07 -2.81 12.74
CA ILE A 209 0.64 -3.43 13.99
C ILE A 209 1.32 -4.79 14.16
N ILE A 210 1.31 -5.64 13.13
CA ILE A 210 1.99 -6.95 13.19
C ILE A 210 3.47 -6.78 13.47
N SER A 211 4.12 -5.84 12.77
CA SER A 211 5.53 -5.54 13.00
C SER A 211 5.80 -5.05 14.42
N THR A 212 4.91 -4.23 14.98
CA THR A 212 5.04 -3.66 16.33
C THR A 212 4.85 -4.75 17.39
N LEU A 213 3.83 -5.59 17.25
CA LEU A 213 3.56 -6.71 18.17
C LEU A 213 4.77 -7.66 18.25
N ARG A 214 5.38 -7.98 17.10
CA ARG A 214 6.61 -8.78 17.06
C ARG A 214 7.79 -8.08 17.71
N PHE A 215 7.96 -6.79 17.44
CA PHE A 215 9.06 -6.00 18.03
C PHE A 215 8.99 -5.97 19.57
N ILE A 216 7.79 -5.95 20.15
CA ILE A 216 7.59 -5.99 21.61
C ILE A 216 7.55 -7.41 22.19
N GLY A 217 7.84 -8.45 21.39
CA GLY A 217 7.94 -9.84 21.82
C GLY A 217 6.62 -10.62 21.86
N ILE A 218 5.53 -10.09 21.30
CA ILE A 218 4.26 -10.81 21.20
C ILE A 218 4.30 -11.68 19.95
N ASN A 219 4.46 -12.99 20.15
CA ASN A 219 4.39 -14.00 19.10
C ASN A 219 3.01 -14.67 19.06
N THR A 220 2.51 -14.92 17.85
CA THR A 220 1.24 -15.62 17.62
C THR A 220 1.48 -17.12 17.48
N SER A 221 0.88 -17.91 18.37
CA SER A 221 1.07 -19.38 18.48
C SER A 221 0.26 -20.21 17.45
N LEU A 222 -0.74 -19.62 16.78
CA LEU A 222 -1.70 -20.32 15.90
C LEU A 222 -1.35 -20.27 14.40
N SER A 223 -0.09 -20.52 14.04
CA SER A 223 0.45 -20.26 12.69
C SER A 223 -0.31 -20.92 11.54
N LYS A 224 -0.63 -22.22 11.62
CA LYS A 224 -1.26 -22.95 10.50
C LYS A 224 -2.70 -22.50 10.22
N LEU A 225 -3.51 -22.34 11.26
CA LEU A 225 -4.92 -21.91 11.10
C LEU A 225 -4.98 -20.48 10.56
N MET A 226 -4.13 -19.58 11.07
CA MET A 226 -4.03 -18.21 10.56
C MET A 226 -3.64 -18.19 9.09
N SER A 227 -2.65 -19.01 8.69
CA SER A 227 -2.23 -19.09 7.29
C SER A 227 -3.35 -19.59 6.38
N LEU A 228 -4.07 -20.64 6.78
CA LEU A 228 -5.17 -21.19 6.00
C LEU A 228 -6.33 -20.20 5.86
N LEU A 229 -6.75 -19.59 6.97
CA LEU A 229 -7.80 -18.56 6.97
C LEU A 229 -7.38 -17.36 6.12
N GLY A 230 -6.11 -16.94 6.20
CA GLY A 230 -5.59 -15.85 5.39
C GLY A 230 -5.65 -16.13 3.90
N ILE A 231 -5.29 -17.34 3.47
CA ILE A 231 -5.41 -17.79 2.07
C ILE A 231 -6.86 -17.78 1.62
N ILE A 232 -7.78 -18.31 2.43
CA ILE A 232 -9.21 -18.32 2.12
C ILE A 232 -9.75 -16.91 1.95
N LEU A 233 -9.44 -15.99 2.88
CA LEU A 233 -9.89 -14.60 2.80
C LEU A 233 -9.37 -13.89 1.55
N ILE A 234 -8.10 -14.11 1.17
CA ILE A 234 -7.55 -13.55 -0.06
C ILE A 234 -8.25 -14.14 -1.28
N ALA A 235 -8.43 -15.46 -1.34
CA ALA A 235 -9.10 -16.13 -2.45
C ALA A 235 -10.55 -15.63 -2.62
N LEU A 236 -11.30 -15.50 -1.52
CA LEU A 236 -12.65 -14.92 -1.54
C LEU A 236 -12.61 -13.45 -1.99
N SER A 237 -11.64 -12.67 -1.52
CA SER A 237 -11.50 -11.26 -1.90
C SER A 237 -11.30 -11.09 -3.40
N ILE A 238 -10.38 -11.84 -4.01
CA ILE A 238 -10.06 -11.69 -5.44
C ILE A 238 -11.15 -12.23 -6.37
N THR A 239 -12.02 -13.13 -5.89
CA THR A 239 -13.08 -13.77 -6.69
C THR A 239 -14.47 -13.19 -6.47
N MET A 240 -14.77 -12.65 -5.29
CA MET A 240 -16.12 -12.22 -4.91
C MET A 240 -16.29 -10.71 -4.80
N ILE A 241 -15.22 -9.95 -4.52
CA ILE A 241 -15.30 -8.48 -4.51
C ILE A 241 -15.31 -8.00 -5.96
N ASP A 242 -16.07 -6.96 -6.27
CA ASP A 242 -16.07 -6.33 -7.59
C ASP A 242 -16.12 -4.80 -7.50
N GLU A 243 -15.94 -4.13 -8.65
CA GLU A 243 -15.93 -2.66 -8.78
C GLU A 243 -17.29 -1.99 -8.50
N LYS A 244 -18.39 -2.76 -8.43
CA LYS A 244 -19.74 -2.23 -8.14
C LYS A 244 -19.99 -2.12 -6.65
N MET A 245 -19.20 -2.82 -5.83
CA MET A 245 -19.25 -2.73 -4.39
C MET A 245 -18.64 -1.41 -3.90
N SER A 246 -19.15 -0.86 -2.79
CA SER A 246 -18.58 0.35 -2.17
C SER A 246 -17.20 0.07 -1.59
N PHE A 247 -16.16 0.36 -2.38
CA PHE A 247 -14.76 0.07 -2.08
C PHE A 247 -13.94 1.37 -1.95
N PRO A 248 -12.96 1.47 -1.02
CA PRO A 248 -12.50 0.43 -0.08
C PRO A 248 -13.46 0.10 1.06
N GLY A 249 -14.00 1.12 1.72
CA GLY A 249 -15.05 0.99 2.73
C GLY A 249 -14.81 -0.13 3.75
N TYR A 250 -15.89 -0.79 4.18
CA TYR A 250 -15.82 -1.90 5.13
C TYR A 250 -15.35 -3.21 4.46
N ILE A 251 -15.51 -3.35 3.14
CA ILE A 251 -15.22 -4.60 2.41
C ILE A 251 -13.71 -4.86 2.32
N ALA A 252 -12.91 -3.79 2.21
CA ALA A 252 -11.46 -3.88 2.19
C ALA A 252 -10.86 -4.54 3.45
N ILE A 253 -11.61 -4.67 4.55
CA ILE A 253 -11.14 -5.40 5.75
C ILE A 253 -10.81 -6.87 5.43
N ILE A 254 -11.50 -7.47 4.45
CA ILE A 254 -11.35 -8.89 4.10
C ILE A 254 -9.95 -9.18 3.52
N PRO A 255 -9.49 -8.53 2.44
CA PRO A 255 -8.14 -8.75 1.90
C PRO A 255 -7.04 -8.32 2.88
N VAL A 256 -7.27 -7.24 3.65
CA VAL A 256 -6.33 -6.73 4.65
C VAL A 256 -6.13 -7.72 5.79
N LEU A 257 -7.23 -8.28 6.32
CA LEU A 257 -7.18 -9.32 7.34
C LEU A 257 -6.53 -10.58 6.79
N GLY A 258 -6.86 -10.96 5.55
CA GLY A 258 -6.24 -12.10 4.87
C GLY A 258 -4.72 -12.01 4.81
N ALA A 259 -4.20 -10.90 4.29
CA ALA A 259 -2.77 -10.61 4.23
C ALA A 259 -2.14 -10.54 5.64
N SER A 260 -2.83 -9.92 6.59
CA SER A 260 -2.38 -9.77 7.98
C SER A 260 -2.20 -11.13 8.66
N LEU A 261 -3.14 -12.05 8.47
CA LEU A 261 -3.07 -13.41 9.04
C LEU A 261 -1.90 -14.23 8.47
N ILE A 262 -1.62 -14.11 7.16
CA ILE A 262 -0.47 -14.77 6.53
C ILE A 262 0.85 -14.18 7.06
N ILE A 263 0.95 -12.86 7.19
CA ILE A 263 2.18 -12.22 7.70
C ILE A 263 2.37 -12.55 9.19
N ALA A 264 1.28 -12.67 9.95
CA ALA A 264 1.31 -13.03 11.35
C ALA A 264 1.61 -14.53 11.58
N SER A 265 1.24 -15.43 10.68
CA SER A 265 1.51 -16.87 10.85
C SER A 265 3.00 -17.24 10.78
N ASN A 266 3.77 -16.61 9.89
CA ASN A 266 5.14 -17.03 9.55
C ASN A 266 6.23 -16.13 10.17
N GLY A 267 6.18 -16.01 11.49
CA GLY A 267 6.98 -15.06 12.27
C GLY A 267 8.44 -15.36 12.55
N ASN A 268 8.94 -16.52 12.13
CA ASN A 268 10.18 -17.09 12.67
C ASN A 268 11.37 -16.96 11.73
#